data_AF-A0A5D0HPZ2-F1
#
_entry.id   AF-A0A5D0HPZ2-F1
#
_cell.length_a   1.000
_cell.length_b   1.000
_cell.length_c   1.000
_cell.angle_alpha   90.00
_cell.angle_beta   90.00
_cell.angle_gamma   90.00
#
_symmetry.space_group_name_H-M   'P 1'
#
loop_
_entity.id
_entity.type
_entity.pdbx_description
1 polymer ?
#
loop_
_entity_poly.entity_id
_entity_poly.type
_entity_poly.pdbx_seq_one_letter_code
_entity_poly.pdbx_strand_id
1 'polypeptide(L)'
;MKKANYLGLSYQFWTLTKEAINEMKKQENKKLIMSKYDPNQTDEESHEEYYQKTKWNDFNVGVPILYNFYHGLELCMKGLLQEINKFPTSKKTHSLTSYFEIIKENKKSFIPEIIHSIDKVLNNENSFSSFFESNNSNVDSYYQLLRYPESYKGNEIYFHGEIRGKEKIGLKNFESIYKSCVDIEKSIIKWFEKT
;
A
#
# COMPACT_ATOMS: atom_id res chain seq x y z
N MET A 1 -25.61 6.67 -17.85
CA MET A 1 -24.14 6.73 -18.02
C MET A 1 -23.52 5.69 -17.09
N LYS A 2 -22.60 4.84 -17.57
CA LYS A 2 -22.02 3.77 -16.74
C LYS A 2 -21.05 4.40 -15.72
N LYS A 3 -21.32 4.21 -14.41
CA LYS A 3 -20.46 4.68 -13.32
C LYS A 3 -19.28 3.73 -13.15
N ALA A 4 -18.06 4.26 -12.97
CA ALA A 4 -16.90 3.41 -12.70
C ALA A 4 -16.95 2.90 -11.26
N ASN A 5 -16.68 1.61 -11.03
CA ASN A 5 -16.70 1.02 -9.70
C ASN A 5 -15.35 1.15 -8.99
N TYR A 6 -14.97 2.39 -8.66
CA TYR A 6 -13.68 2.67 -8.01
C TYR A 6 -13.58 2.07 -6.59
N LEU A 7 -14.64 2.19 -5.78
CA LEU A 7 -14.66 1.64 -4.42
C LEU A 7 -14.57 0.11 -4.42
N GLY A 8 -15.30 -0.57 -5.29
CA GLY A 8 -15.21 -2.03 -5.41
C GLY A 8 -13.81 -2.50 -5.79
N LEU A 9 -13.14 -1.80 -6.72
CA LEU A 9 -11.78 -2.13 -7.11
C LEU A 9 -10.76 -1.80 -6.00
N SER A 10 -10.96 -0.70 -5.26
CA SER A 10 -10.17 -0.37 -4.06
C SER A 10 -10.18 -1.51 -3.05
N TYR A 11 -11.36 -2.06 -2.74
CA TYR A 11 -11.47 -3.20 -1.82
C TYR A 11 -10.76 -4.45 -2.31
N GLN A 12 -10.71 -4.70 -3.63
CA GLN A 12 -9.96 -5.83 -4.18
C GLN A 12 -8.45 -5.67 -3.96
N PHE A 13 -7.90 -4.48 -4.23
CA PHE A 13 -6.48 -4.19 -3.97
C PHE A 13 -6.13 -4.26 -2.49
N TRP A 14 -6.99 -3.74 -1.61
CA TRP A 14 -6.79 -3.84 -0.17
C TRP A 14 -6.98 -5.24 0.38
N THR A 15 -7.86 -6.06 -0.22
CA THR A 15 -7.97 -7.48 0.14
C THR A 15 -6.65 -8.19 -0.15
N LEU A 16 -6.08 -8.03 -1.35
CA LEU A 16 -4.78 -8.60 -1.67
C LEU A 16 -3.68 -8.09 -0.74
N THR A 17 -3.67 -6.79 -0.45
CA THR A 17 -2.73 -6.17 0.51
C THR A 17 -2.83 -6.83 1.88
N LYS A 18 -4.04 -6.94 2.44
CA LYS A 18 -4.29 -7.53 3.77
C LYS A 18 -3.89 -9.00 3.82
N GLU A 19 -4.26 -9.79 2.82
CA GLU A 19 -3.93 -11.22 2.79
C GLU A 19 -2.43 -11.48 2.63
N ALA A 20 -1.74 -10.71 1.78
CA ALA A 20 -0.29 -10.81 1.67
C ALA A 20 0.42 -10.46 2.99
N ILE A 21 -0.09 -9.47 3.74
CA ILE A 21 0.43 -9.13 5.07
C ILE A 21 0.12 -10.24 6.08
N ASN A 22 -1.04 -10.90 6.00
CA ASN A 22 -1.34 -12.07 6.83
C ASN A 22 -0.35 -13.22 6.58
N GLU A 23 0.00 -13.50 5.33
CA GLU A 23 1.02 -14.48 5.00
C GLU A 23 2.41 -14.06 5.52
N MET A 24 2.76 -12.78 5.40
CA MET A 24 4.00 -12.23 5.96
C MET A 24 4.07 -12.40 7.49
N LYS A 25 2.96 -12.20 8.19
CA LYS A 25 2.86 -12.47 9.64
C LYS A 25 3.10 -13.93 9.97
N LYS A 26 2.47 -14.86 9.23
CA LYS A 26 2.64 -16.31 9.42
C LYS A 26 4.09 -16.74 9.26
N GLN A 27 4.84 -16.11 8.35
CA GLN A 27 6.27 -16.38 8.12
C GLN A 27 7.21 -15.47 8.94
N GLU A 28 6.67 -14.61 9.80
CA GLU A 28 7.41 -13.67 10.65
C GLU A 28 8.36 -12.73 9.88
N ASN A 29 8.07 -12.45 8.61
CA ASN A 29 8.87 -11.60 7.73
C ASN A 29 10.38 -11.98 7.69
N LYS A 30 10.69 -13.27 7.75
CA LYS A 30 12.08 -13.76 7.78
C LYS A 30 12.75 -13.58 6.42
N LYS A 31 13.86 -12.84 6.40
CA LYS A 31 14.71 -12.70 5.21
C LYS A 31 15.75 -13.80 5.10
N LEU A 32 16.32 -14.22 6.22
CA LEU A 32 17.38 -15.21 6.27
C LEU A 32 17.00 -16.36 7.20
N ILE A 33 17.13 -17.58 6.70
CA ILE A 33 16.92 -18.82 7.46
C ILE A 33 18.15 -19.70 7.24
N MET A 34 18.72 -20.21 8.32
CA MET A 34 19.78 -21.22 8.27
C MET A 34 19.17 -22.60 8.49
N SER A 35 19.41 -23.52 7.56
CA SER A 35 19.09 -24.94 7.71
C SER A 35 20.35 -25.75 8.03
N LYS A 36 20.16 -26.94 8.60
CA LYS A 36 21.24 -27.93 8.70
C LYS A 36 21.41 -28.59 7.33
N TYR A 37 22.64 -28.90 6.97
CA TYR A 37 22.95 -29.67 5.77
C TYR A 37 22.30 -31.07 5.86
N ASP A 38 21.59 -31.46 4.81
CA ASP A 38 21.02 -32.81 4.64
C ASP A 38 21.66 -33.47 3.41
N PRO A 39 22.47 -34.53 3.58
CA PRO A 39 23.13 -35.21 2.46
C PRO A 39 22.17 -35.92 1.51
N ASN A 40 20.89 -36.09 1.87
CA ASN A 40 19.88 -36.70 1.01
C ASN A 40 19.03 -35.68 0.24
N GLN A 41 19.21 -34.39 0.52
CA GLN A 41 18.49 -33.31 -0.14
C GLN A 41 19.30 -32.82 -1.34
N THR A 42 18.65 -32.67 -2.49
CA THR A 42 19.24 -32.03 -3.66
C THR A 42 19.31 -30.51 -3.48
N ASP A 43 20.21 -29.84 -4.21
CA ASP A 43 20.30 -28.37 -4.18
C ASP A 43 18.96 -27.70 -4.56
N GLU A 44 18.24 -28.24 -5.54
CA GLU A 44 16.94 -27.73 -5.98
C GLU A 44 15.89 -27.82 -4.87
N GLU A 45 15.79 -28.96 -4.19
CA GLU A 45 14.90 -29.14 -3.04
C GLU A 45 15.26 -28.18 -1.90
N SER A 46 16.55 -27.98 -1.65
CA SER A 46 17.02 -27.05 -0.61
C SER A 46 16.66 -25.59 -0.93
N HIS A 47 16.84 -25.19 -2.20
CA HIS A 47 16.46 -23.85 -2.67
C HIS A 47 14.95 -23.62 -2.62
N GLU A 48 14.16 -24.60 -3.05
CA GLU A 48 12.70 -24.52 -3.00
C GLU A 48 12.20 -24.45 -1.56
N GLU A 49 12.72 -25.29 -0.65
CA GLU A 49 12.38 -25.24 0.77
C GLU A 49 12.73 -23.87 1.38
N TYR A 50 13.91 -23.33 1.06
CA TYR A 50 14.32 -21.99 1.48
C TYR A 50 13.37 -20.91 0.96
N TYR A 51 13.03 -20.95 -0.33
CA TYR A 51 12.11 -20.00 -0.95
C TYR A 51 10.72 -20.09 -0.31
N GLN A 52 10.17 -21.30 -0.11
CA GLN A 52 8.85 -21.46 0.51
C GLN A 52 8.77 -20.89 1.93
N LYS A 53 9.87 -20.94 2.68
CA LYS A 53 9.98 -20.37 4.03
C LYS A 53 10.25 -18.87 4.08
N THR A 54 10.67 -18.26 2.96
CA THR A 54 11.06 -16.83 2.89
C THR A 54 10.27 -16.02 1.86
N LYS A 55 9.43 -16.63 1.03
CA LYS A 55 8.70 -15.93 -0.05
C LYS A 55 7.80 -14.80 0.46
N TRP A 56 7.23 -14.93 1.65
CA TRP A 56 6.40 -13.91 2.27
C TRP A 56 7.21 -13.03 3.22
N ASN A 57 8.16 -12.29 2.65
CA ASN A 57 8.91 -11.26 3.36
C ASN A 57 8.95 -9.93 2.60
N ASP A 58 9.34 -8.86 3.28
CA ASP A 58 9.39 -7.49 2.79
C ASP A 58 10.34 -7.31 1.60
N PHE A 59 11.36 -8.16 1.50
CA PHE A 59 12.30 -8.19 0.39
C PHE A 59 11.63 -8.66 -0.89
N ASN A 60 10.82 -9.73 -0.81
CA ASN A 60 10.17 -10.37 -1.95
C ASN A 60 8.86 -9.69 -2.34
N VAL A 61 8.02 -9.33 -1.36
CA VAL A 61 6.64 -8.85 -1.61
C VAL A 61 6.34 -7.46 -1.07
N GLY A 62 7.26 -6.84 -0.30
CA GLY A 62 6.98 -5.57 0.38
C GLY A 62 6.65 -4.41 -0.57
N VAL A 63 7.42 -4.25 -1.66
CA VAL A 63 7.18 -3.19 -2.65
C VAL A 63 5.83 -3.37 -3.36
N PRO A 64 5.49 -4.56 -3.91
CA PRO A 64 4.16 -4.82 -4.47
C PRO A 64 2.99 -4.60 -3.48
N ILE A 65 3.14 -4.99 -2.22
CA ILE A 65 2.12 -4.76 -1.18
C ILE A 65 1.88 -3.26 -1.01
N LEU A 66 2.94 -2.47 -0.90
CA LEU A 66 2.84 -1.03 -0.71
C LEU A 66 2.25 -0.33 -1.93
N TYR A 67 2.59 -0.77 -3.15
CA TYR A 67 1.96 -0.27 -4.37
C TYR A 67 0.46 -0.52 -4.37
N ASN A 68 0.04 -1.76 -4.09
CA ASN A 68 -1.38 -2.13 -4.06
C ASN A 68 -2.15 -1.34 -3.00
N PHE A 69 -1.54 -1.07 -1.85
CA PHE A 69 -2.12 -0.23 -0.82
C PHE A 69 -2.43 1.19 -1.33
N TYR A 70 -1.42 1.89 -1.84
CA TYR A 70 -1.59 3.27 -2.31
C TYR A 70 -2.46 3.37 -3.56
N HIS A 71 -2.39 2.37 -4.44
CA HIS A 71 -3.30 2.30 -5.58
C HIS A 71 -4.75 2.09 -5.14
N GLY A 72 -4.99 1.22 -4.15
CA GLY A 72 -6.29 1.09 -3.49
C GLY A 72 -6.74 2.42 -2.90
N LEU A 73 -5.86 3.13 -2.19
CA LEU A 73 -6.16 4.45 -1.62
C LEU A 73 -6.54 5.50 -2.68
N GLU A 74 -5.83 5.52 -3.82
CA GLU A 74 -6.19 6.38 -4.95
C GLU A 74 -7.61 6.08 -5.43
N LEU A 75 -7.91 4.81 -5.70
CA LEU A 75 -9.23 4.37 -6.16
C LEU A 75 -10.31 4.67 -5.12
N CYS A 76 -10.02 4.48 -3.83
CA CYS A 76 -10.91 4.85 -2.73
C CYS A 76 -11.31 6.32 -2.82
N MET A 77 -10.32 7.23 -2.86
CA MET A 77 -10.60 8.67 -2.90
C MET A 77 -11.34 9.08 -4.18
N LYS A 78 -10.99 8.48 -5.33
CA LYS A 78 -11.75 8.68 -6.57
C LYS A 78 -13.21 8.25 -6.42
N GLY A 79 -13.45 7.11 -5.77
CA GLY A 79 -14.76 6.59 -5.45
C GLY A 79 -15.57 7.52 -4.54
N LEU A 80 -14.98 7.96 -3.43
CA LEU A 80 -15.60 8.92 -2.50
C LEU A 80 -16.02 10.21 -3.20
N LEU A 81 -15.13 10.80 -4.00
CA LEU A 81 -15.43 12.01 -4.76
C LEU A 81 -16.50 11.79 -5.84
N GLN A 82 -16.54 10.59 -6.43
CA GLN A 82 -17.56 10.22 -7.40
C GLN A 82 -18.95 10.09 -6.76
N GLU A 83 -19.05 9.56 -5.53
CA GLU A 83 -20.31 9.47 -4.80
C GLU A 83 -20.92 10.84 -4.49
N ILE A 84 -20.10 11.84 -4.21
CA ILE A 84 -20.57 13.21 -3.92
C ILE A 84 -20.61 14.13 -5.16
N ASN A 85 -20.43 13.58 -6.36
CA ASN A 85 -20.37 14.33 -7.63
C ASN A 85 -19.31 15.45 -7.66
N LYS A 86 -18.16 15.21 -7.03
CA LYS A 86 -16.98 16.12 -7.00
C LYS A 86 -15.74 15.53 -7.66
N PHE A 87 -15.87 14.38 -8.34
CA PHE A 87 -14.74 13.76 -9.03
C PHE A 87 -14.26 14.62 -10.21
N PRO A 88 -12.97 15.04 -10.25
CA PRO A 88 -12.47 15.90 -11.31
C PRO A 88 -12.37 15.15 -12.65
N THR A 89 -13.13 15.61 -13.65
CA THR A 89 -13.20 14.98 -14.98
C THR A 89 -12.16 15.52 -15.97
N SER A 90 -11.69 16.75 -15.77
CA SER A 90 -10.81 17.47 -16.71
C SER A 90 -9.31 17.36 -16.40
N LYS A 91 -8.93 16.99 -15.18
CA LYS A 91 -7.53 16.79 -14.76
C LYS A 91 -7.42 15.50 -13.95
N LYS A 92 -7.26 14.37 -14.65
CA LYS A 92 -6.98 13.08 -14.02
C LYS A 92 -5.50 13.05 -13.65
N THR A 93 -5.21 13.02 -12.35
CA THR A 93 -3.85 12.86 -11.82
C THR A 93 -3.78 11.57 -11.00
N HIS A 94 -2.57 11.16 -10.63
CA HIS A 94 -2.31 10.10 -9.64
C HIS A 94 -1.91 10.69 -8.28
N SER A 95 -2.08 12.01 -8.08
CA SER A 95 -1.72 12.69 -6.84
C SER A 95 -2.77 12.40 -5.77
N LEU A 96 -2.35 11.66 -4.75
CA LEU A 96 -3.16 11.31 -3.60
C LEU A 96 -3.52 12.56 -2.80
N THR A 97 -2.54 13.46 -2.60
CA THR A 97 -2.77 14.73 -1.89
C THR A 97 -3.80 15.60 -2.61
N SER A 98 -3.75 15.69 -3.94
CA SER A 98 -4.73 16.44 -4.73
C SER A 98 -6.16 15.94 -4.52
N TYR A 99 -6.36 14.61 -4.51
CA TYR A 99 -7.68 14.04 -4.23
C TYR A 99 -8.12 14.30 -2.79
N PHE A 100 -7.18 14.22 -1.84
CA PHE A 100 -7.47 14.47 -0.44
C PHE A 100 -7.81 15.94 -0.15
N GLU A 101 -7.19 16.90 -0.83
CA GLU A 101 -7.57 18.32 -0.74
C GLU A 101 -9.04 18.54 -1.15
N ILE A 102 -9.47 17.94 -2.26
CA ILE A 102 -10.88 18.03 -2.69
C ILE A 102 -11.81 17.40 -1.63
N ILE A 103 -11.41 16.29 -1.01
CA ILE A 103 -12.16 15.69 0.10
C ILE A 103 -12.27 16.67 1.28
N LYS A 104 -11.18 17.34 1.66
CA LYS A 104 -11.16 18.33 2.75
C LYS A 104 -12.01 19.56 2.45
N GLU A 105 -11.98 20.07 1.21
CA GLU A 105 -12.86 21.15 0.75
C GLU A 105 -14.34 20.77 0.85
N ASN A 106 -14.66 19.49 0.65
CA ASN A 106 -16.01 18.94 0.74
C ASN A 106 -16.27 18.18 2.05
N LYS A 107 -15.56 18.51 3.14
CA LYS A 107 -15.62 17.77 4.42
C LYS A 107 -17.01 17.58 5.02
N LYS A 108 -17.96 18.49 4.72
CA LYS A 108 -19.35 18.39 5.19
C LYS A 108 -20.12 17.20 4.60
N SER A 109 -19.64 16.67 3.48
CA SER A 109 -20.22 15.49 2.82
C SER A 109 -19.73 14.17 3.41
N PHE A 110 -18.75 14.19 4.32
CA PHE A 110 -18.13 13.01 4.89
C PHE A 110 -18.23 13.01 6.41
N ILE A 111 -18.15 11.83 7.01
CA ILE A 111 -17.93 11.72 8.45
C ILE A 111 -16.45 12.04 8.78
N PRO A 112 -16.14 12.61 9.96
CA PRO A 112 -14.77 12.93 10.36
C PRO A 112 -13.80 11.74 10.28
N GLU A 113 -14.28 10.52 10.52
CA GLU A 113 -13.49 9.30 10.52
C GLU A 113 -12.88 8.97 9.15
N ILE A 114 -13.58 9.30 8.05
CA ILE A 114 -13.02 9.14 6.69
C ILE A 114 -11.80 10.04 6.53
N ILE A 115 -11.94 11.32 6.88
CA ILE A 115 -10.90 12.32 6.71
C ILE A 115 -9.69 11.95 7.58
N HIS A 116 -9.93 11.63 8.85
CA HIS A 116 -8.88 11.25 9.78
C HIS A 116 -8.12 10.00 9.34
N SER A 117 -8.83 8.96 8.87
CA SER A 117 -8.20 7.70 8.45
C SER A 117 -7.35 7.86 7.19
N ILE A 118 -7.75 8.72 6.26
CA ILE A 118 -6.96 9.04 5.06
C ILE A 118 -5.77 9.95 5.40
N ASP A 119 -5.98 10.98 6.21
CA ASP A 119 -4.91 11.91 6.62
C ASP A 119 -3.73 11.18 7.26
N LYS A 120 -4.04 10.23 8.13
CA LYS A 120 -3.05 9.40 8.84
C LYS A 120 -2.08 8.66 7.92
N VAL A 121 -2.48 8.33 6.69
CA VAL A 121 -1.63 7.58 5.75
C VAL A 121 -0.94 8.47 4.71
N LEU A 122 -1.40 9.72 4.57
CA LEU A 122 -0.80 10.72 3.68
C LEU A 122 0.17 11.64 4.42
N ASN A 123 0.07 11.74 5.73
CA ASN A 123 0.98 12.56 6.53
C ASN A 123 2.41 11.97 6.56
N ASN A 124 3.38 12.81 6.95
CA ASN A 124 4.80 12.42 7.01
C ASN A 124 5.12 11.47 8.19
N GLU A 125 4.14 11.15 9.04
CA GLU A 125 4.31 10.27 10.19
C GLU A 125 3.96 8.80 9.86
N ASN A 126 3.60 8.50 8.61
CA ASN A 126 3.32 7.13 8.19
C ASN A 126 4.61 6.27 8.20
N SER A 127 4.47 4.96 8.42
CA SER A 127 5.59 4.02 8.57
C SER A 127 6.51 3.87 7.34
N PHE A 128 6.16 4.47 6.21
CA PHE A 128 6.94 4.45 4.96
C PHE A 128 7.33 5.86 4.48
N SER A 129 7.22 6.89 5.32
CA SER A 129 7.68 8.25 4.95
C SER A 129 9.16 8.27 4.59
N SER A 130 10.01 7.54 5.32
CA SER A 130 11.45 7.43 5.04
C SER A 130 11.76 6.89 3.63
N PHE A 131 10.89 6.04 3.07
CA PHE A 131 11.06 5.56 1.70
C PHE A 131 10.92 6.70 0.69
N PHE A 132 9.92 7.57 0.85
CA PHE A 132 9.73 8.70 -0.05
C PHE A 132 10.84 9.74 0.14
N GLU A 133 11.22 10.03 1.39
CA GLU A 133 12.29 10.97 1.72
C GLU A 133 13.65 10.51 1.15
N SER A 134 14.01 9.24 1.31
CA SER A 134 15.26 8.68 0.77
C SER A 134 15.33 8.69 -0.76
N ASN A 135 14.19 8.80 -1.44
CA ASN A 135 14.09 8.96 -2.88
C ASN A 135 13.86 10.43 -3.32
N ASN A 136 14.08 11.41 -2.42
CA ASN A 136 13.83 12.84 -2.65
C ASN A 136 12.43 13.12 -3.24
N SER A 137 11.42 12.40 -2.75
CA SER A 137 10.08 12.41 -3.32
C SER A 137 9.01 12.40 -2.22
N ASN A 138 7.75 12.20 -2.61
CA ASN A 138 6.61 12.15 -1.72
C ASN A 138 5.59 11.08 -2.18
N VAL A 139 4.54 10.91 -1.37
CA VAL A 139 3.52 9.88 -1.56
C VAL A 139 2.79 9.99 -2.91
N ASP A 140 2.72 11.17 -3.53
CA ASP A 140 2.07 11.31 -4.85
C ASP A 140 2.85 10.64 -5.98
N SER A 141 4.14 10.34 -5.75
CA SER A 141 5.00 9.64 -6.71
C SER A 141 4.96 8.11 -6.53
N TYR A 142 4.09 7.59 -5.66
CA TYR A 142 4.00 6.14 -5.37
C TYR A 142 3.90 5.30 -6.65
N TYR A 143 3.13 5.77 -7.64
CA TYR A 143 2.85 5.04 -8.87
C TYR A 143 4.11 4.79 -9.70
N GLN A 144 5.10 5.68 -9.61
CA GLN A 144 6.36 5.55 -10.32
C GLN A 144 7.40 4.84 -9.45
N LEU A 145 7.57 5.32 -8.22
CA LEU A 145 8.56 4.81 -7.26
C LEU A 145 8.39 3.34 -6.90
N LEU A 146 7.14 2.86 -6.80
CA LEU A 146 6.86 1.48 -6.38
C LEU A 146 6.66 0.52 -7.57
N ARG A 147 6.66 1.02 -8.81
CA ARG A 147 6.53 0.19 -10.02
C ARG A 147 7.84 -0.03 -10.75
N TYR A 148 8.74 0.94 -10.69
CA TYR A 148 9.97 0.94 -11.48
C TYR A 148 11.18 1.05 -10.57
N PRO A 149 12.34 0.51 -10.98
CA PRO A 149 13.61 0.72 -10.29
C PRO A 149 14.25 2.07 -10.63
N GLU A 150 13.71 2.80 -11.60
CA GLU A 150 14.26 4.06 -12.11
C GLU A 150 13.17 5.01 -12.60
N SER A 151 13.53 6.28 -12.81
CA SER A 151 12.62 7.26 -13.37
C SER A 151 12.29 6.98 -14.84
N TYR A 152 11.18 7.53 -15.34
CA TYR A 152 10.80 7.40 -16.75
C TYR A 152 11.90 7.84 -17.74
N LYS A 153 12.75 8.79 -17.33
CA LYS A 153 13.88 9.29 -18.14
C LYS A 153 15.19 8.53 -17.89
N GLY A 154 15.22 7.57 -16.97
CA GLY A 154 16.39 6.77 -16.60
C GLY A 154 17.51 7.54 -15.90
N ASN A 155 17.25 8.77 -15.46
CA ASN A 155 18.26 9.64 -14.83
C ASN A 155 18.31 9.52 -13.30
N GLU A 156 17.34 8.82 -12.71
CA GLU A 156 17.25 8.60 -11.26
C GLU A 156 17.01 7.12 -10.99
N ILE A 157 17.77 6.55 -10.06
CA ILE A 157 17.60 5.17 -9.60
C ILE A 157 16.88 5.22 -8.25
N TYR A 158 15.82 4.44 -8.11
CA TYR A 158 15.04 4.38 -6.88
C TYR A 158 15.58 3.36 -5.91
N PHE A 159 15.72 3.77 -4.65
CA PHE A 159 16.21 2.94 -3.57
C PHE A 159 15.04 2.39 -2.75
N HIS A 160 14.80 1.07 -2.85
CA HIS A 160 13.77 0.37 -2.08
C HIS A 160 14.26 -0.19 -0.73
N GLY A 161 15.47 0.13 -0.30
CA GLY A 161 16.03 -0.40 0.94
C GLY A 161 15.27 0.04 2.19
N GLU A 162 14.51 1.13 2.13
CA GLU A 162 13.61 1.54 3.22
C GLU A 162 12.38 0.65 3.39
N ILE A 163 12.03 -0.11 2.35
CA ILE A 163 10.94 -1.08 2.38
C ILE A 163 11.46 -2.50 2.67
N ARG A 164 12.65 -2.84 2.15
CA ARG A 164 13.15 -4.21 2.06
C ARG A 164 14.16 -4.57 3.15
N GLY A 165 14.08 -5.80 3.65
CA GLY A 165 15.06 -6.39 4.57
C GLY A 165 15.04 -5.77 5.97
N LYS A 166 13.86 -5.38 6.46
CA LYS A 166 13.67 -4.76 7.78
C LYS A 166 13.10 -5.75 8.81
N GLU A 167 12.81 -6.99 8.42
CA GLU A 167 12.39 -8.10 9.28
C GLU A 167 11.29 -7.68 10.28
N LYS A 168 11.53 -7.75 11.60
CA LYS A 168 10.53 -7.38 12.61
C LYS A 168 10.04 -5.93 12.48
N ILE A 169 10.90 -5.00 12.09
CA ILE A 169 10.52 -3.59 11.88
C ILE A 169 9.67 -3.49 10.62
N GLY A 170 10.08 -4.16 9.53
CA GLY A 170 9.31 -4.23 8.29
C GLY A 170 7.91 -4.79 8.54
N LEU A 171 7.80 -5.86 9.33
CA LEU A 171 6.51 -6.46 9.67
C LEU A 171 5.60 -5.46 10.40
N LYS A 172 6.12 -4.73 11.40
CA LYS A 172 5.36 -3.69 12.10
C LYS A 172 4.88 -2.57 11.16
N ASN A 173 5.72 -2.18 10.21
CA ASN A 173 5.35 -1.17 9.22
C ASN A 173 4.20 -1.68 8.34
N PHE A 174 4.26 -2.93 7.86
CA PHE A 174 3.17 -3.54 7.10
C PHE A 174 1.91 -3.79 7.95
N GLU A 175 2.04 -4.07 9.24
CA GLU A 175 0.90 -4.13 10.15
C GLU A 175 0.16 -2.79 10.28
N SER A 176 0.88 -1.68 10.22
CA SER A 176 0.27 -0.35 10.18
C SER A 176 -0.58 -0.17 8.91
N ILE A 177 -0.11 -0.65 7.76
CA ILE A 177 -0.82 -0.62 6.48
C ILE A 177 -2.07 -1.48 6.53
N TYR A 178 -1.95 -2.70 7.05
CA TYR A 178 -3.10 -3.58 7.29
C TYR A 178 -4.17 -2.87 8.12
N LYS A 179 -3.77 -2.24 9.23
CA LYS A 179 -4.70 -1.51 10.10
C LYS A 179 -5.35 -0.34 9.38
N SER A 180 -4.59 0.41 8.59
CA SER A 180 -5.12 1.52 7.79
C SER A 180 -6.15 1.07 6.75
N CYS A 181 -5.94 -0.06 6.06
CA CYS A 181 -6.98 -0.64 5.19
C CYS A 181 -8.28 -0.86 5.96
N VAL A 182 -8.19 -1.52 7.12
CA VAL A 182 -9.37 -1.84 7.96
C VAL A 182 -10.06 -0.58 8.48
N ASP A 183 -9.29 0.40 8.97
CA ASP A 183 -9.82 1.64 9.54
C ASP A 183 -10.56 2.47 8.47
N ILE A 184 -9.98 2.56 7.26
CA ILE A 184 -10.61 3.28 6.14
C ILE A 184 -11.86 2.54 5.65
N GLU A 185 -11.80 1.21 5.44
CA GLU A 185 -12.95 0.39 5.04
C GLU A 185 -14.14 0.56 6.00
N LYS A 186 -13.88 0.47 7.32
CA LYS A 186 -14.91 0.67 8.36
C LYS A 186 -15.50 2.08 8.30
N SER A 187 -14.67 3.09 8.09
CA SER A 187 -15.12 4.49 7.98
C SER A 187 -16.03 4.70 6.77
N ILE A 188 -15.74 4.04 5.65
CA ILE A 188 -16.58 4.10 4.44
C ILE A 188 -17.92 3.41 4.68
N ILE A 189 -17.93 2.21 5.28
CA ILE A 189 -19.17 1.49 5.62
C ILE A 189 -20.06 2.36 6.52
N LYS A 190 -19.50 2.92 7.59
CA LYS A 190 -20.21 3.80 8.52
C LYS A 190 -20.76 5.06 7.85
N TRP A 191 -20.07 5.57 6.83
CA TRP A 191 -20.52 6.72 6.07
C TRP A 191 -21.72 6.38 5.15
N PHE A 192 -21.69 5.23 4.48
CA PHE A 192 -22.83 4.74 3.71
C PHE A 192 -24.05 4.46 4.58
N GLU A 193 -23.88 3.98 5.80
CA GLU A 193 -25.00 3.75 6.74
C GLU A 193 -25.68 5.05 7.23
N LYS A 194 -24.98 6.19 7.12
CA LYS A 194 -25.49 7.51 7.54
C LYS A 194 -26.08 8.35 6.39
N THR A 195 -25.86 7.93 5.15
CA THR A 195 -26.27 8.65 3.93
C THR A 195 -27.55 8.05 3.39
#